data_AF-A0A1I5WYP1-F1
#
_entry.id   AF-A0A1I5WYP1-F1
#
_cell.length_a   1.000
_cell.length_b   1.000
_cell.length_c   1.000
_cell.angle_alpha   90.00
_cell.angle_beta   90.00
_cell.angle_gamma   90.00
#
_symmetry.space_group_name_H-M   'P 1'
#
loop_
_entity.id
_entity.type
_entity.pdbx_description
1 polymer ?
#
loop_
_entity_poly.entity_id
_entity_poly.type
_entity_poly.pdbx_seq_one_letter_code
_entity_poly.pdbx_strand_id
1 'polypeptide(L)' 'KPDATLSWMDYFYFSLVNFTTLGRGDLAPDGHLRFITGMEAFHGFLLLTASGSFLLQVMSGKAPLSRQ' A
#
# COMPACT_ATOMS: atom_id res chain seq x y z
N LYS A 1 22.96 -17.67 17.51
CA LYS A 1 22.07 -17.08 16.49
C LYS A 1 21.25 -16.02 17.22
N PRO A 2 21.83 -14.83 17.41
CA PRO A 2 21.23 -13.87 18.33
C PRO A 2 19.95 -13.35 17.66
N ASP A 3 18.83 -13.70 18.27
CA ASP A 3 17.68 -12.82 18.48
C ASP A 3 17.38 -11.86 17.32
N ALA A 4 16.57 -12.32 16.36
CA ALA A 4 15.91 -11.44 15.41
C ALA A 4 14.81 -10.67 16.15
N THR A 5 15.21 -9.73 17.02
CA THR A 5 14.34 -8.68 17.52
C THR A 5 13.85 -7.93 16.29
N LEU A 6 12.59 -8.13 15.89
CA LEU A 6 11.99 -7.42 14.76
C LEU A 6 12.32 -5.92 14.90
N SER A 7 13.11 -5.42 13.96
CA SER A 7 13.50 -4.02 13.96
C SER A 7 12.29 -3.18 13.61
N TRP A 8 12.24 -1.93 14.06
CA TRP A 8 11.20 -0.99 13.62
C TRP A 8 11.12 -0.91 12.08
N MET A 9 12.25 -1.12 11.39
CA MET A 9 12.29 -1.18 9.93
C MET A 9 11.55 -2.37 9.33
N ASP A 10 11.51 -3.51 10.00
CA ASP A 10 10.82 -4.71 9.49
C ASP A 10 9.30 -4.51 9.52
N TYR A 11 8.79 -3.82 10.56
CA TYR A 11 7.39 -3.40 10.64
C TYR A 11 7.04 -2.37 9.57
N PHE A 12 7.90 -1.37 9.36
CA PHE A 12 7.69 -0.37 8.31
C PHE A 12 7.73 -1.01 6.91
N TYR A 13 8.66 -1.94 6.68
CA TYR A 13 8.74 -2.71 5.44
C TYR A 13 7.46 -3.52 5.21
N PHE A 14 6.97 -4.23 6.23
CA PHE A 14 5.72 -5.00 6.15
C PHE A 14 4.52 -4.12 5.78
N SER A 15 4.35 -2.99 6.48
CA SER A 15 3.30 -2.00 6.21
C SER A 15 3.40 -1.45 4.78
N LEU A 16 4.60 -1.04 4.35
CA LEU A 16 4.82 -0.49 3.01
C LEU A 16 4.51 -1.50 1.89
N VAL A 17 4.95 -2.75 2.07
CA VAL A 17 4.67 -3.86 1.15
C VAL A 17 3.17 -4.13 1.05
N ASN A 18 2.47 -4.08 2.18
CA ASN A 18 1.05 -4.34 2.22
C ASN A 18 0.23 -3.17 1.65
N PHE A 19 0.62 -1.94 1.95
CA PHE A 19 0.07 -0.70 1.39
C PHE A 19 0.27 -0.59 -0.13
N THR A 20 1.39 -1.06 -0.65
CA THR A 20 1.63 -1.13 -2.11
C THR A 20 0.94 -2.33 -2.76
N THR A 21 0.17 -3.11 -2.00
CA THR A 21 -0.50 -4.36 -2.44
C THR A 21 0.45 -5.43 -2.96
N LEU A 22 1.75 -5.34 -2.62
CA LEU A 22 2.77 -6.29 -3.05
C LEU A 22 2.63 -7.64 -2.31
N GLY A 23 2.21 -7.61 -1.04
CA GLY A 23 1.85 -8.81 -0.29
C GLY A 23 2.99 -9.81 -0.09
N ARG A 24 4.17 -9.34 0.34
CA ARG A 24 5.31 -10.21 0.68
C ARG A 24 4.98 -11.03 1.92
N GLY A 25 4.80 -12.34 1.77
CA GLY A 25 4.47 -13.28 2.85
C GLY A 25 5.62 -13.62 3.81
N ASP A 26 6.58 -12.72 3.99
CA ASP A 26 7.75 -12.92 4.86
C ASP A 26 7.37 -12.75 6.34
N LEU A 27 6.43 -11.84 6.62
CA LEU A 27 5.87 -11.59 7.94
C LEU A 27 4.36 -11.86 7.90
N ALA A 28 3.89 -12.80 8.73
CA ALA A 28 2.49 -13.16 8.81
C ALA A 28 1.84 -12.47 10.03
N PRO A 29 0.90 -11.55 9.85
CA PRO A 29 0.18 -10.94 10.96
C PRO A 29 -0.72 -11.99 11.62
N ASP A 30 -0.61 -12.15 12.95
CA ASP A 30 -1.47 -13.05 13.72
C ASP A 30 -2.61 -12.30 14.43
N GLY A 31 -3.73 -12.97 14.68
CA GLY A 31 -4.91 -12.39 15.32
C GLY A 31 -5.52 -11.17 14.59
N HIS A 32 -5.80 -10.10 15.33
CA HIS A 32 -6.46 -8.88 14.84
C HIS A 32 -5.64 -8.10 13.79
N LEU A 33 -4.33 -8.32 13.73
CA LEU A 33 -3.45 -7.67 12.76
C LEU A 33 -3.78 -8.08 11.32
N ARG A 34 -4.38 -9.26 11.09
CA ARG A 34 -4.85 -9.70 9.75
C ARG A 34 -5.91 -8.76 9.18
N PHE A 35 -6.82 -8.29 10.04
CA PHE A 35 -7.87 -7.37 9.63
C PHE A 35 -7.29 -5.98 9.30
N ILE A 36 -6.36 -5.49 10.12
CA ILE A 36 -5.66 -4.22 9.89
C ILE A 36 -4.85 -4.27 8.60
N THR A 37 -4.12 -5.38 8.38
CA THR A 37 -3.38 -5.63 7.14
C THR A 37 -4.33 -5.63 5.94
N GLY A 38 -5.51 -6.26 6.05
CA GLY A 38 -6.52 -6.20 4.99
C GLY A 38 -7.02 -4.78 4.70
N MET A 39 -7.29 -3.98 5.74
CA MET A 39 -7.71 -2.58 5.59
C MET A 39 -6.63 -1.68 4.99
N GLU A 40 -5.38 -1.89 5.37
CA GLU A 40 -4.23 -1.17 4.83
C GLU A 40 -4.03 -1.47 3.35
N ALA A 41 -4.13 -2.74 2.94
CA ALA A 41 -4.08 -3.13 1.53
C ALA A 41 -5.26 -2.53 0.74
N PHE A 42 -6.45 -2.47 1.33
CA PHE A 42 -7.62 -1.84 0.71
C PHE A 42 -7.43 -0.33 0.51
N HIS A 43 -6.88 0.37 1.50
CA HIS A 43 -6.57 1.79 1.37
C HIS A 43 -5.52 2.04 0.29
N GLY A 44 -4.46 1.23 0.28
CA GLY A 44 -3.42 1.22 -0.74
C GLY A 44 -3.97 1.02 -2.15
N PHE A 45 -4.88 0.07 -2.31
CA PHE A 45 -5.57 -0.20 -3.59
C PHE A 45 -6.40 0.99 -4.09
N LEU A 46 -7.14 1.67 -3.20
CA LEU A 46 -7.90 2.86 -3.55
C LEU A 46 -6.98 3.98 -4.03
N LEU A 47 -5.88 4.24 -3.31
CA LEU A 47 -4.90 5.24 -3.70
C LEU A 47 -4.22 4.89 -5.03
N LEU A 48 -3.79 3.65 -5.23
CA LEU A 48 -3.14 3.20 -6.46
C LEU A 48 -4.08 3.34 -7.66
N THR A 49 -5.35 2.96 -7.51
CA THR A 49 -6.37 3.07 -8.56
C THR A 49 -6.71 4.53 -8.87
N ALA A 50 -6.85 5.37 -7.84
CA ALA A 50 -7.12 6.80 -8.01
C ALA A 50 -5.95 7.52 -8.68
N SER A 51 -4.71 7.25 -8.24
CA SER A 51 -3.49 7.78 -8.85
C SER A 51 -3.32 7.29 -10.28
N GLY A 52 -3.56 6.01 -10.55
CA GLY A 52 -3.55 5.47 -11.92
C GLY A 52 -4.59 6.13 -12.81
N SER A 53 -5.81 6.31 -12.30
CA SER A 53 -6.89 7.00 -13.02
C SER A 53 -6.57 8.47 -13.30
N PHE A 54 -5.95 9.17 -12.35
CA PHE A 54 -5.48 10.54 -12.53
C PHE A 54 -4.36 10.61 -13.58
N LEU A 55 -3.36 9.72 -13.50
CA LEU A 55 -2.28 9.64 -14.48
C LEU A 55 -2.81 9.35 -15.88
N LEU A 56 -3.77 8.43 -16.01
CA LEU A 56 -4.42 8.15 -17.30
C LEU A 56 -5.17 9.37 -17.84
N GLN A 57 -5.87 10.13 -16.99
CA GLN A 57 -6.53 11.37 -17.42
C GLN A 57 -5.52 12.41 -17.92
N VAL A 58 -4.41 12.59 -17.20
CA VAL A 58 -3.31 13.49 -17.59
C VAL A 58 -2.68 13.04 -18.91
N MET A 59 -2.35 11.75 -19.05
CA MET A 59 -1.75 11.19 -20.27
C MET A 59 -2.71 11.23 -21.46
N SER A 60 -4.02 11.12 -21.22
CA SER A 60 -5.06 11.20 -22.24
C SER A 60 -5.33 12.64 -22.71
N GLY A 61 -4.55 13.63 -22.26
CA GLY A 61 -4.67 15.02 -22.68
C GLY A 61 -5.92 15.75 -22.17
N LYS A 62 -6.74 15.11 -21.33
CA LYS A 62 -7.79 15.78 -20.58
C LYS A 62 -7.11 16.56 -19.47
N ALA A 63 -6.84 17.85 -19.70
CA ALA A 63 -6.32 18.73 -18.66
C ALA A 63 -7.26 18.64 -17.44
N PRO A 64 -6.85 17.98 -16.33
CA PRO A 64 -7.75 17.74 -15.20
C PRO A 64 -8.13 19.04 -14.48
N LEU A 65 -7.42 20.13 -14.80
CA LEU A 65 -7.59 21.48 -14.27
C LEU A 65 -8.06 22.50 -15.33
N SER A 66 -8.39 22.10 -16.57
CA SER A 66 -9.08 23.03 -17.48
C SER A 66 -10.55 23.10 -17.09
N ARG A 67 -10.78 23.91 -16.05
CA ARG A 67 -12.06 24.52 -15.71
C ARG A 67 -12.69 25.06 -17.01
N GLN A 68 -13.99 24.75 -17.16
CA GLN A 68 -15.02 25.44 -17.96
C GLN A 68 -14.56 26.62 -18.81
#